data_AF-K2EI42-F1
#
_entry.id   AF-K2EI42-F1
#
_cell.length_a   1.000
_cell.length_b   1.000
_cell.length_c   1.000
_cell.angle_alpha   90.00
_cell.angle_beta   90.00
_cell.angle_gamma   90.00
#
_symmetry.space_group_name_H-M   'P 1'
#
loop_
_entity.id
_entity.type
_entity.pdbx_description
1 polymer ?
#
loop_
_entity_poly.entity_id
_entity_poly.type
_entity_poly.pdbx_seq_one_letter_code
_entity_poly.pdbx_strand_id
1 'polypeptide(L)'
;MEYVYSENKYRSEGALINREQIESSDWAKRFQAACPTSYIEAIDLAERVLWVCVEQRDDHSSRGDYLWAVIPEIEPEFWLDALPTKRKAMAVCREMGWQIRQTKLEAISKLA
;
A
#
# COMPACT_ATOMS: atom_id res chain seq x y z
N MET A 1 26.95 1.94 -21.54
CA MET A 1 25.69 2.71 -21.41
C MET A 1 25.43 2.88 -19.93
N GLU A 2 25.75 4.05 -19.40
CA GLU A 2 25.48 4.42 -18.02
C GLU A 2 24.02 4.85 -17.93
N TYR A 3 23.25 4.19 -17.08
CA TYR A 3 21.86 4.56 -16.81
C TYR A 3 21.86 5.68 -15.77
N VAL A 4 21.45 6.87 -16.20
CA VAL A 4 21.24 8.02 -15.32
C VAL A 4 20.06 7.69 -14.42
N TYR A 5 20.34 7.32 -13.16
CA TYR A 5 19.34 7.34 -12.10
C TYR A 5 18.85 8.78 -11.95
N SER A 6 17.61 9.05 -12.36
CA SER A 6 16.97 10.31 -11.99
C SER A 6 16.76 10.28 -10.47
N GLU A 7 17.67 10.94 -9.75
CA GLU A 7 17.54 11.23 -8.33
C GLU A 7 16.19 11.90 -8.10
N ASN A 8 15.24 11.15 -7.53
CA ASN A 8 13.98 11.70 -7.11
C ASN A 8 14.24 12.47 -5.81
N LYS A 9 14.59 13.74 -6.00
CA LYS A 9 15.01 14.73 -5.02
C LYS A 9 13.83 15.26 -4.19
N TYR A 10 13.03 14.36 -3.61
CA TYR A 10 11.91 14.71 -2.75
C TYR A 10 12.04 14.04 -1.37
N ARG A 11 12.50 14.88 -0.43
CA ARG A 11 12.23 14.86 1.01
C ARG A 11 12.74 13.67 1.83
N SER A 12 13.87 13.94 2.50
CA SER A 12 14.04 13.85 3.96
C SER A 12 13.13 12.85 4.68
N GLU A 13 13.74 11.81 5.27
CA GLU A 13 13.28 11.17 6.51
C GLU A 13 11.78 11.28 6.72
N GLY A 14 11.00 10.55 5.91
CA GLY A 14 9.55 10.50 6.08
C GLY A 14 9.30 10.06 7.51
N ALA A 15 8.76 10.95 8.34
CA ALA A 15 8.45 10.66 9.73
C ALA A 15 7.65 9.35 9.75
N LEU A 16 8.26 8.29 10.31
CA LEU A 16 7.59 7.02 10.51
C LEU A 16 6.36 7.32 11.35
N ILE A 17 5.17 7.09 10.79
CA ILE A 17 3.92 7.26 11.50
C ILE A 17 3.95 6.31 12.70
N ASN A 18 3.76 6.84 13.91
CA ASN A 18 3.83 6.03 15.12
C ASN A 18 2.52 5.26 15.34
N ARG A 19 2.53 4.26 16.22
CA ARG A 19 1.36 3.41 16.48
C ARG A 19 0.08 4.17 16.78
N GLU A 20 0.14 5.19 17.64
CA GLU A 20 -1.02 5.99 18.02
C GLU A 20 -1.63 6.75 16.83
N GLN A 21 -0.76 7.27 15.95
CA GLN A 21 -1.19 7.90 14.70
C GLN A 21 -1.78 6.88 13.72
N ILE A 22 -1.23 5.67 13.65
CA ILE A 22 -1.77 4.57 12.83
C ILE A 22 -3.17 4.19 13.36
N GLU A 23 -3.32 3.90 14.65
CA GLU A 23 -4.58 3.48 15.25
C GLU A 23 -5.68 4.55 15.17
N SER A 24 -5.30 5.84 15.14
CA SER A 24 -6.24 6.96 14.98
C SER A 24 -6.61 7.30 13.53
N SER A 25 -5.90 6.71 12.55
CA SER A 25 -6.16 6.90 11.11
C SER A 25 -7.54 6.40 10.69
N ASP A 26 -8.03 6.90 9.56
CA ASP A 26 -9.29 6.41 8.99
C ASP A 26 -9.12 5.04 8.35
N TRP A 27 -7.92 4.72 7.86
CA TRP A 27 -7.55 3.37 7.46
C TRP A 27 -7.75 2.36 8.61
N ALA A 28 -7.16 2.59 9.78
CA ALA A 28 -7.22 1.63 10.89
C ALA A 28 -8.65 1.38 11.36
N LYS A 29 -9.48 2.43 11.48
CA LYS A 29 -10.91 2.30 11.85
C LYS A 29 -11.68 1.46 10.82
N ARG A 30 -11.46 1.68 9.52
CA ARG A 30 -12.09 0.88 8.46
C ARG A 30 -11.61 -0.57 8.49
N PHE A 31 -10.31 -0.79 8.66
CA PHE A 31 -9.73 -2.11 8.72
C PHE A 31 -10.29 -2.90 9.90
N GLN A 32 -10.34 -2.30 11.09
CA GLN A 32 -10.90 -2.94 12.29
C GLN A 32 -12.36 -3.35 12.10
N ALA A 33 -13.17 -2.48 11.46
CA ALA A 33 -14.58 -2.78 11.21
C ALA A 33 -14.77 -3.92 10.19
N ALA A 34 -13.89 -4.04 9.20
CA ALA A 34 -13.97 -5.06 8.16
C ALA A 34 -13.34 -6.40 8.58
N CYS A 35 -12.17 -6.36 9.24
CA CYS A 35 -11.32 -7.51 9.53
C CYS A 35 -10.81 -7.47 10.99
N PRO A 36 -11.68 -7.50 12.00
CA PRO A 36 -11.28 -7.30 13.40
C PRO A 36 -10.29 -8.35 13.92
N THR A 37 -10.33 -9.57 13.41
CA THR A 37 -9.43 -10.67 13.81
C THR A 37 -7.98 -10.45 13.38
N SER A 38 -7.76 -9.72 12.29
CA SER A 38 -6.43 -9.42 11.74
C SER A 38 -5.96 -8.00 12.09
N TYR A 39 -6.72 -7.26 12.89
CA TYR A 39 -6.43 -5.87 13.17
C TYR A 39 -5.08 -5.66 13.86
N ILE A 40 -4.77 -6.45 14.90
CA ILE A 40 -3.49 -6.32 15.62
C ILE A 40 -2.30 -6.58 14.69
N GLU A 41 -2.37 -7.64 13.89
CA GLU A 41 -1.36 -7.96 12.88
C GLU A 41 -1.21 -6.85 11.84
N ALA A 42 -2.33 -6.27 11.37
CA ALA A 42 -2.31 -5.16 10.42
C ALA A 42 -1.62 -3.91 10.99
N ILE A 43 -1.88 -3.56 12.26
CA ILE A 43 -1.21 -2.43 12.93
C ILE A 43 0.30 -2.71 13.08
N ASP A 44 0.66 -3.92 13.53
CA ASP A 44 2.06 -4.31 13.68
C ASP A 44 2.83 -4.27 12.35
N LEU A 45 2.18 -4.66 11.24
CA LEU A 45 2.72 -4.54 9.89
C LEU A 45 2.82 -3.07 9.45
N ALA A 46 1.77 -2.27 9.70
CA ALA A 46 1.74 -0.85 9.33
C ALA A 46 2.84 -0.03 10.02
N GLU A 47 3.24 -0.37 11.25
CA GLU A 47 4.36 0.25 11.96
C GLU A 47 5.71 -0.01 11.31
N ARG A 48 5.85 -1.17 10.65
CA ARG A 48 7.12 -1.66 10.09
C ARG A 48 7.23 -1.44 8.59
N VAL A 49 6.12 -1.20 7.91
CA VAL A 49 6.11 -1.09 6.46
C VAL A 49 6.55 0.31 6.02
N LEU A 50 7.54 0.33 5.13
CA LEU A 50 7.94 1.55 4.41
C LEU A 50 7.44 1.53 2.97
N TRP A 51 7.55 0.36 2.32
CA TRP A 51 7.25 0.17 0.91
C TRP A 51 6.07 -0.79 0.72
N VAL A 52 5.16 -0.39 -0.18
CA VAL A 52 4.00 -1.17 -0.58
C VAL A 52 3.92 -1.29 -2.11
N CYS A 53 3.30 -2.36 -2.58
CA CYS A 53 2.82 -2.52 -3.94
C CYS A 53 1.33 -2.22 -3.98
N VAL A 54 0.87 -1.59 -5.07
CA VAL A 54 -0.57 -1.38 -5.35
C VAL A 54 -0.92 -2.14 -6.62
N GLU A 55 -1.59 -3.27 -6.47
CA GLU A 55 -1.80 -4.23 -7.55
C GLU A 55 -3.27 -4.62 -7.66
N GLN A 56 -3.71 -4.92 -8.88
CA GLN A 56 -5.04 -5.47 -9.11
C GLN A 56 -5.01 -6.97 -8.81
N ARG A 57 -5.87 -7.43 -7.90
CA ARG A 57 -6.00 -8.82 -7.48
C ARG A 57 -7.46 -9.26 -7.59
N ASP A 58 -7.65 -10.53 -7.94
CA ASP A 58 -8.95 -11.18 -7.90
C ASP A 58 -9.36 -11.31 -6.43
N ASP A 59 -10.55 -10.82 -6.09
CA ASP A 59 -11.07 -10.89 -4.71
C ASP A 59 -11.62 -12.28 -4.34
N HIS A 60 -11.55 -13.24 -5.28
CA HIS A 60 -12.05 -14.60 -5.17
C HIS A 60 -13.53 -14.67 -4.77
N SER A 61 -14.28 -13.57 -4.92
CA SER A 61 -15.71 -13.56 -4.73
C SER A 61 -16.38 -14.31 -5.88
N SER A 62 -17.58 -14.83 -5.64
CA SER A 62 -18.39 -15.49 -6.68
C SER A 62 -18.80 -14.57 -7.84
N ARG A 63 -18.47 -13.26 -7.75
CA ARG A 63 -18.74 -12.25 -8.77
C ARG A 63 -17.55 -12.00 -9.70
N GLY A 64 -16.34 -12.44 -9.34
CA GLY A 64 -15.12 -12.19 -10.11
C GLY A 64 -14.75 -10.71 -10.17
N ASP A 65 -15.00 -9.98 -9.08
CA ASP A 65 -14.65 -8.56 -8.99
C ASP A 65 -13.14 -8.42 -8.71
N TYR A 66 -12.51 -7.43 -9.34
CA TYR A 66 -11.10 -7.14 -9.11
C TYR A 66 -10.96 -5.95 -8.15
N LEU A 67 -10.12 -6.11 -7.13
CA LEU A 67 -9.77 -5.04 -6.18
C LEU A 67 -8.34 -4.60 -6.37
N TRP A 68 -8.06 -3.36 -5.97
CA TRP A 68 -6.71 -2.84 -5.85
C TRP A 68 -6.22 -3.08 -4.43
N ALA A 69 -5.37 -4.09 -4.27
CA ALA A 69 -4.76 -4.48 -3.02
C ALA A 69 -3.55 -3.59 -2.72
N VAL A 70 -3.43 -3.14 -1.46
CA VAL A 70 -2.23 -2.52 -0.91
C VAL A 70 -1.46 -3.60 -0.17
N ILE A 71 -0.30 -3.97 -0.70
CA ILE A 71 0.46 -5.15 -0.25
C ILE A 71 1.81 -4.67 0.30
N PRO A 72 2.15 -4.97 1.57
CA PRO A 72 3.44 -4.62 2.14
C PRO A 72 4.55 -5.50 1.57
N GLU A 73 5.70 -4.91 1.24
CA GLU A 73 6.84 -5.69 0.72
C GLU A 73 7.38 -6.71 1.73
N ILE A 74 7.21 -6.43 3.02
CA ILE A 74 7.68 -7.28 4.11
C ILE A 74 6.78 -8.51 4.37
N GLU A 75 5.54 -8.50 3.86
CA GLU A 75 4.59 -9.61 4.00
C GLU A 75 3.63 -9.65 2.79
N PRO A 76 4.07 -10.18 1.63
CA PRO A 76 3.34 -10.07 0.36
C PRO A 76 1.99 -10.80 0.33
N GLU A 77 1.75 -11.72 1.26
CA GLU A 77 0.50 -12.46 1.35
C GLU A 77 -0.57 -11.71 2.17
N PHE A 78 -0.21 -10.63 2.86
CA PHE A 78 -1.12 -9.83 3.67
C PHE A 78 -1.59 -8.59 2.90
N TRP A 79 -2.90 -8.35 2.83
CA TRP A 79 -3.44 -7.13 2.20
C TRP A 79 -3.77 -6.10 3.27
N LEU A 80 -3.03 -5.00 3.30
CA LEU A 80 -3.29 -3.89 4.22
C LEU A 80 -4.58 -3.15 3.89
N ASP A 81 -4.99 -3.10 2.62
CA ASP A 81 -6.31 -2.62 2.21
C ASP A 81 -6.67 -3.23 0.83
N ALA A 82 -7.96 -3.27 0.51
CA ALA A 82 -8.49 -3.76 -0.77
C ALA A 82 -9.61 -2.84 -1.24
N LEU A 83 -9.36 -2.09 -2.32
CA LEU A 83 -10.19 -0.95 -2.71
C LEU A 83 -10.65 -1.04 -4.17
N PRO A 84 -11.84 -0.52 -4.51
CA PRO A 84 -12.42 -0.70 -5.85
C PRO A 84 -11.70 0.08 -6.95
N THR A 85 -10.77 0.98 -6.62
CA THR A 85 -10.04 1.77 -7.62
C THR A 85 -8.61 2.03 -7.17
N LYS A 86 -7.66 2.03 -8.11
CA LYS A 86 -6.24 2.38 -7.86
C LYS A 86 -6.11 3.72 -7.14
N ARG A 87 -6.91 4.72 -7.54
CA ARG A 87 -6.91 6.07 -6.92
C ARG A 87 -7.21 6.02 -5.42
N LYS A 88 -8.16 5.20 -4.99
CA LYS A 88 -8.48 5.03 -3.56
C LYS A 88 -7.34 4.33 -2.82
N ALA A 89 -6.76 3.28 -3.40
CA ALA A 89 -5.60 2.60 -2.82
C ALA A 89 -4.42 3.54 -2.63
N MET A 90 -4.10 4.35 -3.65
CA MET A 90 -3.05 5.36 -3.55
C MET A 90 -3.35 6.45 -2.51
N ALA A 91 -4.62 6.78 -2.26
CA ALA A 91 -4.98 7.73 -1.22
C ALA A 91 -4.68 7.19 0.18
N VAL A 92 -4.94 5.89 0.42
CA VAL A 92 -4.56 5.22 1.67
C VAL A 92 -3.05 5.18 1.86
N CYS A 93 -2.27 4.83 0.82
CA CYS A 93 -0.81 4.88 0.91
C CYS A 93 -0.31 6.28 1.30
N ARG A 94 -0.93 7.33 0.75
CA ARG A 94 -0.59 8.72 1.08
C ARG A 94 -0.98 9.10 2.52
N GLU A 95 -2.15 8.68 2.98
CA GLU A 95 -2.61 8.86 4.36
C GLU A 95 -1.60 8.25 5.35
N MET A 96 -1.17 7.02 5.05
CA MET A 96 -0.29 6.24 5.92
C MET A 96 1.20 6.55 5.74
N GLY A 97 1.56 7.42 4.80
CA GLY A 97 2.96 7.72 4.49
C GLY A 97 3.73 6.56 3.84
N TRP A 98 3.05 5.51 3.37
CA TRP A 98 3.67 4.37 2.70
C TRP A 98 4.14 4.74 1.30
N GLN A 99 5.38 4.35 0.99
CA GLN A 99 5.99 4.57 -0.31
C GLN A 99 5.53 3.49 -1.29
N ILE A 100 5.11 3.89 -2.48
CA ILE A 100 4.63 2.94 -3.49
C ILE A 100 5.81 2.55 -4.38
N ARG A 101 6.16 1.27 -4.43
CA ARG A 101 7.10 0.77 -5.43
C ARG A 101 6.36 0.54 -6.75
N GLN A 102 6.85 1.14 -7.83
CA GLN A 102 6.33 0.85 -9.17
C GLN A 102 6.75 -0.57 -9.55
N THR A 103 5.79 -1.44 -9.80
CA THR A 103 6.08 -2.73 -10.42
C THR A 103 6.49 -2.52 -11.89
N LYS A 104 7.49 -3.29 -12.33
CA LYS A 104 8.20 -3.17 -13.62
C LYS A 104 7.32 -3.03 -14.86
N LEU A 105 6.06 -3.48 -14.81
CA LEU A 105 5.12 -3.45 -15.93
C LEU A 105 4.74 -2.04 -16.38
N GLU A 106 4.70 -1.04 -15.48
CA GLU A 106 4.38 0.34 -15.86
C GLU A 106 5.57 1.10 -16.48
N ALA A 107 6.79 0.61 -16.29
CA ALA A 107 7.99 1.24 -16.85
C ALA A 107 8.16 0.95 -18.34
N ILE A 108 7.64 -0.20 -18.82
CA ILE A 108 7.78 -0.61 -20.22
C ILE A 108 6.75 0.09 -21.11
N SER A 109 5.54 0.37 -20.61
CA SER A 109 4.46 0.99 -21.38
C SER A 109 4.64 2.49 -21.68
N LYS A 110 5.60 3.15 -21.01
CA LYS A 110 5.94 4.56 -21.26
C LYS A 110 7.14 4.76 -22.19
N LEU A 111 7.74 3.67 -22.67
CA LEU A 111 8.91 3.67 -23.56
C LEU A 111 8.57 3.13 -24.97
N ALA A 112 7.30 2.85 -25.25
CA ALA A 112 6.80 2.35 -26.53
C ALA A 112 6.01 3.43 -27.28
#